data_AF-A0A157NYZ6-F1
#
_entry.id   AF-A0A157NYZ6-F1
#
_cell.length_a   1.000
_cell.length_b   1.000
_cell.length_c   1.000
_cell.angle_alpha   90.00
_cell.angle_beta   90.00
_cell.angle_gamma   90.00
#
_symmetry.space_group_name_H-M   'P 1'
#
loop_
_entity.id
_entity.type
_entity.pdbx_description
1 polymer ?
#
loop_
_entity_poly.entity_id
_entity_poly.type
_entity_poly.pdbx_seq_one_letter_code
_entity_poly.pdbx_strand_id
1 'polypeptide(L)'
;MTIAMYTRAAVPALLAVGAAVLLAACAGKPAAVPAEPPVQARAQGPGAANAATSADSLAQTSWELVRWARPDGQARAIPPRSASGEPVHLTFLAQGRQYRVVGFSGCNRYSGAYLLQGGTLTIQTPGSTRMACPQPELAAFETAYLQALPQVKTFTLDSGGAPRRLAFNLQSGEVLDFVRRADPPTP
;
A
#
# COMPACT_ATOMS: atom_id res chain seq x y z
N MET A 1 -61.27 27.34 35.60
CA MET A 1 -61.95 26.10 35.22
C MET A 1 -62.19 26.20 33.71
N THR A 2 -61.23 25.74 32.89
CA THR A 2 -61.40 24.56 31.98
C THR A 2 -62.52 24.81 30.94
N ILE A 3 -62.39 24.78 29.61
CA ILE A 3 -61.58 24.00 28.65
C ILE A 3 -61.59 24.69 27.27
N ALA A 4 -60.55 24.37 26.49
CA ALA A 4 -60.35 24.46 25.05
C ALA A 4 -61.57 24.34 24.10
N MET A 5 -61.42 24.86 22.87
CA MET A 5 -61.68 24.17 21.58
C MET A 5 -61.49 25.19 20.43
N TYR A 6 -60.39 25.13 19.68
CA TYR A 6 -60.22 24.46 18.38
C TYR A 6 -61.12 25.00 17.25
N THR A 7 -60.49 25.78 16.34
CA THR A 7 -60.40 25.63 14.86
C THR A 7 -61.48 24.76 14.16
N ARG A 8 -61.95 25.01 12.93
CA ARG A 8 -61.50 25.71 11.72
C ARG A 8 -62.65 25.55 10.70
N ALA A 9 -62.88 26.48 9.78
CA ALA A 9 -63.46 26.14 8.47
C ALA A 9 -63.33 27.29 7.47
N ALA A 10 -62.47 27.13 6.46
CA ALA A 10 -62.69 27.63 5.10
C ALA A 10 -61.68 26.94 4.16
N VAL A 11 -62.18 26.01 3.37
CA VAL A 11 -61.63 25.49 2.11
C VAL A 11 -62.64 25.98 1.06
N PRO A 12 -62.27 26.56 -0.11
CA PRO A 12 -61.50 25.93 -1.19
C PRO A 12 -60.58 26.97 -1.91
N ALA A 13 -59.88 26.78 -3.02
CA ALA A 13 -60.11 25.95 -4.20
C ALA A 13 -58.80 25.74 -5.00
N LEU A 14 -58.88 24.75 -5.88
CA LEU A 14 -57.89 24.20 -6.79
C LEU A 14 -57.14 25.23 -7.64
N LEU A 15 -55.90 24.89 -7.99
CA LEU A 15 -55.44 24.82 -9.39
C LEU A 15 -54.32 23.78 -9.50
N ALA A 16 -54.53 22.80 -10.37
CA ALA A 16 -53.62 21.70 -10.64
C ALA A 16 -52.46 22.15 -11.54
N VAL A 17 -51.22 21.78 -11.18
CA VAL A 17 -50.08 21.75 -12.11
C VAL A 17 -49.43 20.38 -11.96
N GLY A 18 -49.67 19.52 -12.95
CA GLY A 18 -48.96 18.26 -13.08
C GLY A 18 -47.54 18.50 -13.58
N ALA A 19 -46.55 18.09 -12.81
CA ALA A 19 -45.17 17.97 -13.26
C ALA A 19 -44.74 16.52 -13.06
N ALA A 20 -44.80 15.73 -14.14
CA ALA A 20 -44.20 14.39 -14.17
C ALA A 20 -42.68 14.56 -14.26
N VAL A 21 -42.00 14.35 -13.13
CA VAL A 21 -40.53 14.31 -13.07
C VAL A 21 -40.07 12.93 -13.54
N LEU A 22 -39.54 12.86 -14.75
CA LEU A 22 -38.84 11.68 -15.25
C LEU A 22 -37.48 11.59 -14.54
N LEU A 23 -37.36 10.69 -13.56
CA LEU A 23 -36.08 10.31 -12.97
C LEU A 23 -35.31 9.45 -13.99
N ALA A 24 -34.46 10.08 -14.79
CA ALA A 24 -33.46 9.38 -15.58
C ALA A 24 -32.37 8.83 -14.63
N ALA A 25 -32.48 7.56 -14.27
CA ALA A 25 -31.43 6.85 -13.54
C ALA A 25 -30.25 6.58 -14.49
N CYS A 26 -29.23 7.43 -14.45
CA CYS A 26 -27.96 7.15 -15.12
C CYS A 26 -27.27 5.99 -14.40
N ALA A 27 -27.35 4.79 -14.97
CA ALA A 27 -26.50 3.66 -14.60
C ALA A 27 -25.05 3.95 -15.04
N GLY A 28 -24.33 4.76 -14.25
CA GLY A 28 -22.90 4.95 -14.41
C GLY A 28 -22.18 3.67 -13.98
N LYS A 29 -21.46 3.03 -14.91
CA LYS A 29 -20.40 2.07 -14.54
C LYS A 29 -19.49 2.76 -13.52
N PRO A 30 -19.12 2.12 -12.40
CA PRO A 30 -18.10 2.69 -11.54
C PRO A 30 -16.85 2.91 -12.38
N ALA A 31 -16.47 4.18 -12.54
CA ALA A 31 -15.22 4.54 -13.19
C ALA A 31 -14.09 3.90 -12.37
N ALA A 32 -13.17 3.21 -13.04
CA ALA A 32 -11.91 2.82 -12.42
C ALA A 32 -11.27 4.09 -11.85
N VAL A 33 -11.10 4.15 -10.53
CA VAL A 33 -10.39 5.24 -9.87
C VAL A 33 -8.99 5.29 -10.50
N PRO A 34 -8.52 6.44 -11.03
CA PRO A 34 -7.16 6.56 -11.53
C PRO A 34 -6.20 6.11 -10.43
N ALA A 35 -5.32 5.16 -10.71
CA ALA A 35 -4.28 4.78 -9.77
C ALA A 35 -3.45 6.03 -9.46
N GLU A 36 -3.42 6.47 -8.21
CA GLU A 36 -2.56 7.57 -7.80
C GLU A 36 -1.10 7.22 -8.15
N PRO A 37 -0.32 8.18 -8.67
CA PRO A 37 1.08 7.93 -8.99
C PRO A 37 1.83 7.51 -7.72
N PRO A 38 2.75 6.54 -7.81
CA PRO A 38 3.46 6.05 -6.64
C PRO A 38 4.31 7.16 -6.02
N VAL A 39 4.44 7.08 -4.70
CA VAL A 39 5.14 8.07 -3.90
C VAL A 39 6.64 7.97 -4.16
N GLN A 40 7.29 9.12 -4.33
CA GLN A 40 8.75 9.20 -4.41
C GLN A 40 9.32 9.22 -2.98
N ALA A 41 9.71 8.06 -2.47
CA ALA A 41 10.24 7.93 -1.13
C ALA A 41 11.58 8.65 -1.01
N ARG A 42 11.66 9.69 -0.17
CA ARG A 42 12.93 10.40 0.04
C ARG A 42 13.88 9.58 0.90
N ALA A 43 15.14 9.50 0.49
CA ALA A 43 16.19 8.92 1.32
C ALA A 43 16.37 9.73 2.61
N GLN A 44 16.47 9.05 3.74
CA GLN A 44 16.71 9.65 5.05
C GLN A 44 17.92 9.04 5.75
N GLY A 45 18.81 9.91 6.21
CA GLY A 45 20.07 9.54 6.85
C GLY A 45 21.18 9.16 5.86
N PRO A 46 22.44 9.05 6.33
CA PRO A 46 23.59 8.86 5.46
C PRO A 46 23.55 7.55 4.65
N GLY A 47 23.07 6.45 5.26
CA GLY A 47 23.00 5.16 4.59
C GLY A 47 22.07 5.18 3.36
N ALA A 48 20.86 5.69 3.54
CA ALA A 48 19.89 5.81 2.45
C ALA A 48 20.34 6.85 1.41
N ALA A 49 20.92 7.97 1.84
CA ALA A 49 21.43 9.00 0.92
C ALA A 49 22.53 8.44 0.01
N ASN A 50 23.48 7.69 0.57
CA ASN A 50 24.53 7.02 -0.19
C ASN A 50 23.94 5.99 -1.17
N ALA A 51 23.00 5.16 -0.72
CA ALA A 51 22.35 4.18 -1.59
C ALA A 51 21.57 4.86 -2.73
N ALA A 52 20.93 6.00 -2.49
CA ALA A 52 20.14 6.68 -3.51
C ALA A 52 20.96 7.41 -4.60
N THR A 53 22.30 7.30 -4.57
CA THR A 53 23.19 7.86 -5.59
C THR A 53 23.30 7.00 -6.85
N SER A 54 22.95 5.71 -6.78
CA SER A 54 22.99 4.77 -7.90
C SER A 54 21.79 3.85 -7.88
N ALA A 55 21.26 3.52 -9.06
CA ALA A 55 20.15 2.57 -9.20
C ALA A 55 20.53 1.15 -8.74
N ASP A 56 21.83 0.82 -8.79
CA ASP A 56 22.34 -0.52 -8.44
C ASP A 56 22.59 -0.70 -6.94
N SER A 57 22.51 0.35 -6.11
CA SER A 57 22.85 0.26 -4.68
C SER A 57 21.93 -0.65 -3.87
N LEU A 58 20.70 -0.89 -4.34
CA LEU A 58 19.80 -1.89 -3.78
C LEU A 58 19.73 -3.17 -4.62
N ALA A 59 20.40 -3.24 -5.77
CA ALA A 59 20.33 -4.39 -6.64
C ALA A 59 20.88 -5.64 -5.95
N GLN A 60 20.22 -6.77 -6.20
CA GLN A 60 20.55 -8.08 -5.63
C GLN A 60 20.58 -8.07 -4.09
N THR A 61 19.61 -7.40 -3.47
CA THR A 61 19.47 -7.36 -2.00
C THR A 61 18.14 -7.95 -1.55
N SER A 62 18.14 -8.78 -0.50
CA SER A 62 16.91 -9.41 0.04
C SER A 62 16.63 -9.01 1.48
N TRP A 63 15.36 -8.76 1.81
CA TRP A 63 14.91 -8.11 3.03
C TRP A 63 13.66 -8.79 3.61
N GLU A 64 13.75 -9.30 4.82
CA GLU A 64 12.63 -9.89 5.56
C GLU A 64 11.87 -8.83 6.35
N LEU A 65 10.55 -8.77 6.23
CA LEU A 65 9.71 -7.92 7.08
C LEU A 65 9.67 -8.50 8.50
N VAL A 66 10.19 -7.77 9.48
CA VAL A 66 10.25 -8.21 10.88
C VAL A 66 9.32 -7.42 11.79
N ARG A 67 8.91 -6.24 11.38
CA ARG A 67 7.95 -5.40 12.12
C ARG A 67 7.17 -4.54 11.17
N TRP A 68 5.87 -4.40 11.46
CA TRP A 68 5.00 -3.44 10.81
C TRP A 68 4.22 -2.72 11.90
N ALA A 69 4.57 -1.45 12.13
CA ALA A 69 3.97 -0.62 13.17
C ALA A 69 2.90 0.28 12.58
N ARG A 70 1.79 0.42 13.30
CA ARG A 70 0.76 1.43 13.08
C ARG A 70 1.25 2.82 13.53
N PRO A 71 0.56 3.91 13.14
CA PRO A 71 0.94 5.27 13.54
C PRO A 71 0.93 5.49 15.06
N ASP A 72 0.13 4.71 15.80
CA ASP A 72 0.08 4.68 17.27
C ASP A 72 1.23 3.87 17.92
N GLY A 73 2.13 3.31 17.11
CA GLY A 73 3.25 2.48 17.53
C GLY A 73 2.91 1.01 17.76
N GLN A 74 1.64 0.61 17.71
CA GLN A 74 1.21 -0.77 17.90
C GLN A 74 1.62 -1.64 16.72
N ALA A 75 2.13 -2.84 17.01
CA ALA A 75 2.49 -3.78 15.97
C ALA A 75 1.24 -4.35 15.27
N ARG A 76 1.25 -4.36 13.94
CA ARG A 76 0.38 -5.20 13.13
C ARG A 76 0.93 -6.64 13.18
N ALA A 77 0.03 -7.61 13.29
CA ALA A 77 0.43 -9.01 13.21
C ALA A 77 1.02 -9.29 11.81
N ILE A 78 2.23 -9.83 11.78
CA ILE A 78 2.85 -10.38 10.57
C ILE A 78 2.51 -11.87 10.55
N PRO A 79 2.05 -12.41 9.41
CA PRO A 79 1.80 -13.84 9.25
C PRO A 79 3.01 -14.68 9.65
N PRO A 80 2.79 -15.90 10.16
CA PRO A 80 3.88 -16.86 10.29
C PRO A 80 4.49 -17.14 8.91
N ARG A 81 5.71 -17.70 8.93
CA ARG A 81 6.35 -18.22 7.72
C ARG A 81 5.44 -19.26 7.06
N SER A 82 5.53 -19.38 5.73
CA SER A 82 4.79 -20.40 4.98
C SER A 82 5.17 -21.82 5.42
N ALA A 83 4.45 -22.83 4.94
CA ALA A 83 4.78 -24.23 5.19
C ALA A 83 6.21 -24.63 4.74
N SER A 84 6.79 -23.92 3.75
CA SER A 84 8.17 -24.11 3.30
C SER A 84 9.19 -23.24 4.07
N GLY A 85 8.76 -22.52 5.10
CA GLY A 85 9.61 -21.63 5.91
C GLY A 85 9.86 -20.26 5.28
N GLU A 86 9.16 -19.90 4.19
CA GLU A 86 9.33 -18.63 3.49
C GLU A 86 8.66 -17.49 4.28
N PRO A 87 9.41 -16.45 4.70
CA PRO A 87 8.86 -15.30 5.40
C PRO A 87 8.29 -14.27 4.42
N VAL A 88 7.53 -13.31 4.92
CA VAL A 88 7.21 -12.08 4.19
C VAL A 88 8.51 -11.35 3.90
N HIS A 89 8.82 -11.14 2.62
CA HIS A 89 10.08 -10.52 2.22
C HIS A 89 9.93 -9.79 0.90
N LEU A 90 10.88 -8.89 0.65
CA LEU A 90 11.11 -8.26 -0.64
C LEU A 90 12.55 -8.47 -1.06
N THR A 91 12.79 -8.55 -2.35
CA THR A 91 14.11 -8.65 -2.97
C THR A 91 14.16 -7.67 -4.10
N PHE A 92 15.15 -6.79 -4.06
CA PHE A 92 15.48 -5.89 -5.15
C PHE A 92 16.41 -6.61 -6.12
N LEU A 93 15.99 -6.74 -7.37
CA LEU A 93 16.74 -7.37 -8.44
C LEU A 93 17.07 -6.34 -9.52
N ALA A 94 18.25 -6.49 -10.11
CA ALA A 94 18.61 -5.79 -11.34
C ALA A 94 19.07 -6.81 -12.38
N GLN A 95 18.51 -6.72 -13.59
CA GLN A 95 18.94 -7.50 -14.75
C GLN A 95 19.09 -6.56 -15.93
N GLY A 96 20.34 -6.21 -16.25
CA GLY A 96 20.64 -5.11 -17.17
C GLY A 96 20.06 -3.80 -16.64
N ARG A 97 19.21 -3.13 -17.43
CA ARG A 97 18.53 -1.87 -17.03
C ARG A 97 17.12 -2.08 -16.46
N GLN A 98 16.78 -3.30 -16.08
CA GLN A 98 15.48 -3.62 -15.49
C GLN A 98 15.60 -3.82 -13.98
N TYR A 99 14.92 -2.96 -13.23
CA TYR A 99 14.91 -2.96 -11.77
C TYR A 99 13.57 -3.45 -11.26
N ARG A 100 13.57 -4.61 -10.59
CA ARG A 100 12.34 -5.25 -10.09
C ARG A 100 12.41 -5.49 -8.59
N VAL A 101 11.31 -5.21 -7.91
CA VAL A 101 11.06 -5.73 -6.56
C VAL A 101 10.23 -7.00 -6.71
N VAL A 102 10.68 -8.09 -6.11
CA VAL A 102 9.96 -9.37 -6.06
C VAL A 102 9.87 -9.84 -4.63
N GLY A 103 8.96 -10.75 -4.31
CA GLY A 103 8.92 -11.29 -2.96
C GLY A 103 7.75 -12.23 -2.70
N PHE A 104 7.55 -12.52 -1.42
CA PHE A 104 6.42 -13.26 -0.89
C PHE A 104 5.65 -12.37 0.08
N SER A 105 4.34 -12.22 -0.14
CA SER A 105 3.45 -11.34 0.63
C SER A 105 2.85 -12.00 1.88
N GLY A 106 3.27 -13.23 2.21
CA GLY A 106 2.67 -14.07 3.24
C GLY A 106 1.65 -15.08 2.71
N CYS A 107 1.14 -14.86 1.49
CA CYS A 107 0.24 -15.77 0.81
C CYS A 107 0.68 -16.09 -0.63
N ASN A 108 1.01 -15.06 -1.41
CA ASN A 108 1.38 -15.21 -2.81
C ASN A 108 2.73 -14.59 -3.13
N ARG A 109 3.27 -14.93 -4.30
CA ARG A 109 4.43 -14.25 -4.85
C ARG A 109 3.98 -12.98 -5.56
N TYR A 110 4.79 -11.94 -5.44
CA TYR A 110 4.53 -10.68 -6.11
C TYR A 110 5.76 -10.16 -6.85
N SER A 111 5.51 -9.27 -7.81
CA SER A 111 6.55 -8.57 -8.56
C SER A 111 6.08 -7.17 -8.95
N GLY A 112 7.00 -6.21 -8.94
CA GLY A 112 6.78 -4.84 -9.39
C GLY A 112 8.08 -4.22 -9.86
N ALA A 113 8.00 -3.05 -10.47
CA ALA A 113 9.19 -2.26 -10.81
C ALA A 113 9.56 -1.35 -9.64
N TYR A 114 10.85 -1.05 -9.49
CA TYR A 114 11.31 0.04 -8.63
C TYR A 114 12.27 0.95 -9.38
N LEU A 115 12.43 2.17 -8.88
CA LEU A 115 13.36 3.16 -9.41
C LEU A 115 14.09 3.81 -8.24
N LEU A 116 15.42 3.75 -8.23
CA LEU A 116 16.26 4.39 -7.23
C LEU A 116 17.15 5.42 -7.94
N GLN A 117 16.78 6.69 -7.86
CA GLN A 117 17.54 7.77 -8.49
C GLN A 117 17.23 9.12 -7.84
N GLY A 118 18.15 10.08 -7.97
CA GLY A 118 17.93 11.46 -7.55
C GLY A 118 17.59 11.60 -6.06
N GLY A 119 18.12 10.73 -5.20
CA GLY A 119 17.81 10.75 -3.78
C GLY A 119 16.44 10.13 -3.40
N THR A 120 15.77 9.48 -4.34
CA THR A 120 14.43 8.91 -4.14
C THR A 120 14.33 7.45 -4.57
N LEU A 121 13.50 6.69 -3.84
CA LEU A 121 13.07 5.35 -4.18
C LEU A 121 11.58 5.38 -4.54
N THR A 122 11.20 4.90 -5.71
CA THR A 122 9.80 4.72 -6.11
C THR A 122 9.55 3.24 -6.32
N ILE A 123 8.54 2.68 -5.65
CA ILE A 123 8.07 1.31 -5.90
C ILE A 123 6.72 1.41 -6.62
N GLN A 124 6.62 0.81 -7.80
CA GLN A 124 5.36 0.73 -8.53
C GLN A 124 4.45 -0.30 -7.85
N THR A 125 3.13 -0.11 -7.97
CA THR A 125 2.13 -1.06 -7.46
C THR A 125 2.44 -2.48 -7.95
N PRO A 126 2.79 -3.42 -7.05
CA PRO A 126 3.17 -4.76 -7.49
C PRO A 126 1.94 -5.58 -7.91
N GLY A 127 2.14 -6.44 -8.90
CA GLY A 127 1.19 -7.52 -9.22
C GLY A 127 1.49 -8.77 -8.39
N SER A 128 0.45 -9.48 -7.96
CA SER A 128 0.56 -10.76 -7.23
C SER A 128 -0.07 -11.92 -8.02
N THR A 129 0.44 -13.13 -7.82
CA THR A 129 -0.20 -14.35 -8.31
C THR A 129 -1.54 -14.54 -7.59
N ARG A 130 -2.62 -14.87 -8.28
CA ARG A 130 -3.96 -15.00 -7.65
C ARG A 130 -4.25 -16.40 -7.15
N MET A 131 -3.39 -17.01 -6.32
CA MET A 131 -3.80 -18.22 -5.60
C MET A 131 -4.70 -17.81 -4.41
N ALA A 132 -5.69 -18.65 -4.11
CA ALA A 132 -6.56 -18.42 -2.97
C ALA A 132 -5.76 -18.57 -1.67
N CYS A 133 -5.76 -17.53 -0.83
CA CYS A 133 -5.17 -17.63 0.50
C CYS A 133 -6.01 -18.56 1.38
N PRO A 134 -5.38 -19.41 2.21
CA PRO A 134 -6.12 -20.38 3.03
C PRO A 134 -6.96 -19.73 4.13
N GLN A 135 -6.63 -18.49 4.49
CA GLN A 135 -7.27 -17.74 5.58
C GLN A 135 -7.58 -16.31 5.11
N PRO A 136 -8.75 -15.75 5.45
CA PRO A 136 -9.12 -14.39 5.06
C PRO A 136 -8.18 -13.34 5.66
N GLU A 137 -7.61 -13.58 6.84
CA GLU A 137 -6.66 -12.69 7.49
C GLU A 137 -5.35 -12.59 6.69
N LEU A 138 -4.91 -13.69 6.06
CA LEU A 138 -3.74 -13.69 5.17
C LEU A 138 -4.01 -12.93 3.87
N ALA A 139 -5.20 -13.06 3.29
CA ALA A 139 -5.59 -12.28 2.11
C ALA A 139 -5.66 -10.78 2.42
N ALA A 140 -6.21 -10.42 3.58
CA ALA A 140 -6.25 -9.04 4.07
C ALA A 140 -4.84 -8.51 4.37
N PHE A 141 -3.95 -9.34 4.91
CA PHE A 141 -2.55 -8.97 5.12
C PHE A 141 -1.83 -8.73 3.79
N GLU A 142 -1.93 -9.66 2.83
CA GLU A 142 -1.32 -9.51 1.51
C GLU A 142 -1.79 -8.21 0.84
N THR A 143 -3.10 -7.97 0.81
CA THR A 143 -3.67 -6.80 0.16
C THR A 143 -3.10 -5.52 0.76
N ALA A 144 -3.10 -5.43 2.10
CA ALA A 144 -2.55 -4.28 2.80
C ALA A 144 -1.05 -4.11 2.53
N TYR A 145 -0.27 -5.21 2.53
CA TYR A 145 1.17 -5.16 2.32
C TYR A 145 1.51 -4.65 0.91
N LEU A 146 0.83 -5.16 -0.11
CA LEU A 146 1.06 -4.73 -1.50
C LEU A 146 0.60 -3.29 -1.74
N GLN A 147 -0.46 -2.83 -1.07
CA GLN A 147 -0.90 -1.43 -1.11
C GLN A 147 0.03 -0.48 -0.36
N ALA A 148 0.76 -0.96 0.65
CA ALA A 148 1.72 -0.17 1.42
C ALA A 148 3.00 0.15 0.62
N LEU A 149 3.48 -0.77 -0.22
CA LEU A 149 4.73 -0.63 -0.98
C LEU A 149 4.80 0.63 -1.89
N PRO A 150 3.76 1.02 -2.65
CA PRO A 150 3.78 2.28 -3.42
C PRO A 150 3.60 3.54 -2.57
N GLN A 151 3.28 3.41 -1.28
CA GLN A 151 2.96 4.51 -0.36
C GLN A 151 4.15 4.92 0.54
N VAL A 152 5.35 4.41 0.24
CA VAL A 152 6.55 4.74 1.01
C VAL A 152 6.89 6.22 0.81
N LYS A 153 6.85 7.00 1.90
CA LYS A 153 7.17 8.42 1.91
C LYS A 153 8.66 8.67 2.06
N THR A 154 9.32 7.84 2.86
CA THR A 154 10.77 7.92 3.11
C THR A 154 11.32 6.54 3.43
N PHE A 155 12.61 6.33 3.16
CA PHE A 155 13.30 5.10 3.55
C PHE A 155 14.63 5.40 4.25
N THR A 156 15.02 4.52 5.16
CA THR A 156 16.30 4.59 5.88
C THR A 156 17.08 3.29 5.71
N LEU A 157 18.41 3.39 5.75
CA LEU A 157 19.33 2.27 5.84
C LEU A 157 20.27 2.54 7.02
N ASP A 158 20.58 1.51 7.79
CA ASP A 158 21.48 1.61 8.95
C ASP A 158 22.95 1.91 8.56
N SER A 159 23.37 1.56 7.36
CA SER A 159 24.68 1.92 6.80
C SER A 159 24.63 2.08 5.28
N GLY A 160 25.65 2.72 4.69
CA GLY A 160 25.72 2.94 3.23
C GLY A 160 26.43 1.85 2.44
N GLY A 161 27.12 0.91 3.10
CA GLY A 161 27.91 -0.14 2.44
C GLY A 161 27.21 -1.49 2.46
N ALA A 162 27.05 -2.06 3.66
CA ALA A 162 26.42 -3.36 3.86
C ALA A 162 25.25 -3.23 4.85
N PRO A 163 24.15 -2.56 4.47
CA PRO A 163 23.05 -2.32 5.38
C PRO A 163 22.39 -3.63 5.82
N ARG A 164 22.13 -3.73 7.13
CA ARG A 164 21.47 -4.86 7.79
C ARG A 164 20.02 -4.55 8.15
N ARG A 165 19.64 -3.28 8.13
CA ARG A 165 18.28 -2.78 8.41
C ARG A 165 17.83 -1.82 7.33
N LEU A 166 16.59 -2.00 6.92
CA LEU A 166 15.86 -1.11 6.02
C LEU A 166 14.55 -0.76 6.71
N ALA A 167 14.18 0.51 6.76
CA ALA A 167 12.86 0.92 7.21
C ALA A 167 12.16 1.74 6.13
N PHE A 168 10.86 1.50 5.97
CA PHE A 168 9.97 2.29 5.15
C PHE A 168 8.97 3.01 6.05
N ASN A 169 8.97 4.35 6.00
CA ASN A 169 7.93 5.16 6.61
C ASN A 169 6.90 5.51 5.54
N LEU A 170 5.65 5.10 5.74
CA LEU A 170 4.57 5.30 4.79
C LEU A 170 3.93 6.69 4.95
N GLN A 171 3.19 7.13 3.94
CA GLN A 171 2.38 8.35 4.04
C GLN A 171 1.33 8.27 5.16
N SER A 172 0.81 7.07 5.45
CA SER A 172 -0.15 6.81 6.53
C SER A 172 0.44 7.02 7.93
N GLY A 173 1.77 7.11 8.06
CA GLY A 173 2.47 7.09 9.35
C GLY A 173 2.82 5.69 9.85
N GLU A 174 2.46 4.64 9.11
CA GLU A 174 2.92 3.28 9.39
C GLU A 174 4.41 3.12 9.06
N VAL A 175 5.05 2.18 9.75
CA VAL A 175 6.48 1.87 9.55
C VAL A 175 6.65 0.38 9.31
N LEU A 176 7.33 0.02 8.22
CA LEU A 176 7.74 -1.35 7.92
C LEU A 176 9.25 -1.45 8.14
N ASP A 177 9.67 -2.28 9.09
CA ASP A 177 11.06 -2.55 9.38
C ASP A 177 11.47 -3.92 8.83
N PHE A 178 12.61 -3.94 8.15
CA PHE A 178 13.16 -5.12 7.51
C PHE A 178 14.57 -5.42 8.00
N VAL A 179 14.92 -6.71 7.98
CA VAL A 179 16.29 -7.19 8.19
C VAL A 179 16.84 -7.83 6.91
N ARG A 180 18.13 -7.59 6.65
CA ARG A 180 18.81 -8.15 5.50
C ARG A 180 18.87 -9.68 5.59
N ARG A 181 18.51 -10.37 4.50
CA ARG A 181 18.63 -11.83 4.32
C ARG A 181 19.87 -12.16 3.47
N ALA A 182 20.07 -13.45 3.21
CA ALA A 182 21.00 -13.89 2.18
C ALA A 182 20.59 -13.28 0.83
N ASP A 183 21.55 -12.64 0.18
CA ASP A 183 21.32 -12.00 -1.10
C ASP A 183 21.20 -13.02 -2.23
N PRO A 184 20.37 -12.75 -3.25
CA PRO A 184 20.38 -13.55 -4.47
C PRO A 184 21.75 -13.46 -5.17
N PRO A 185 22.15 -14.50 -5.91
CA PRO A 185 23.36 -14.43 -6.72
C PRO A 185 23.26 -13.30 -7.75
N THR A 186 24.37 -12.60 -7.99
CA THR A 186 24.49 -11.68 -9.11
C THR A 186 24.34 -12.44 -10.43
N PRO A 187 23.54 -11.94 -11.40
CA PRO A 187 23.43 -12.53 -12.73
C PRO A 187 24.77 -12.68 -13.44
#